data_AF-D0GNH2-F1
#
_entry.id   AF-D0GNH2-F1
#
_cell.length_a   1.000
_cell.length_b   1.000
_cell.length_c   1.000
_cell.angle_alpha   90.00
_cell.angle_beta   90.00
_cell.angle_gamma   90.00
#
_symmetry.space_group_name_H-M   'P 1'
#
loop_
_entity.id
_entity.type
_entity.pdbx_description
1 polymer ?
#
loop_
_entity_poly.entity_id
_entity_poly.type
_entity_poly.pdbx_seq_one_letter_code
_entity_poly.pdbx_strand_id
1 'polypeptide(L)'
;TKEMRKKNVSGAILNNHYKEKVEESIKDIDRRNIDKRVKFENITLLIPSNTEINFKNGTIIDLRTGYGLPIYFVKDDHCNKIEFTKKVNGEYYRISYYGANVNNLAQKIIRANGFTKTCSK
;
A
#
# COMPACT_ATOMS: atom_id res chain seq x y z
N THR A 1 20.56 1.03 -1.07
CA THR A 1 19.95 0.75 -2.40
C THR A 1 19.39 -0.66 -2.56
N LYS A 2 20.12 -1.73 -2.17
CA LYS A 2 19.62 -3.12 -2.27
C LYS A 2 18.44 -3.42 -1.33
N GLU A 3 18.47 -2.89 -0.11
CA GLU A 3 17.42 -3.10 0.91
C GLU A 3 16.03 -2.65 0.44
N MET A 4 15.94 -1.50 -0.23
CA MET A 4 14.71 -0.96 -0.80
C MET A 4 14.19 -1.74 -2.00
N ARG A 5 14.95 -2.68 -2.55
CA ARG A 5 14.57 -3.50 -3.73
C ARG A 5 14.46 -4.99 -3.40
N LYS A 6 14.34 -5.32 -2.11
CA LYS A 6 14.04 -6.66 -1.64
C LYS A 6 12.68 -7.13 -2.15
N LYS A 7 12.47 -8.44 -2.15
CA LYS A 7 11.28 -9.08 -2.72
C LYS A 7 9.97 -8.57 -2.10
N ASN A 8 9.96 -8.36 -0.78
CA ASN A 8 8.78 -8.08 0.04
C ASN A 8 8.67 -6.60 0.49
N VAL A 9 9.28 -5.68 -0.27
CA VAL A 9 9.20 -4.24 -0.03
C VAL A 9 8.67 -3.55 -1.28
N SER A 10 8.15 -2.34 -1.14
CA SER A 10 7.48 -1.64 -2.24
C SER A 10 8.38 -1.47 -3.47
N GLY A 11 9.69 -1.31 -3.27
CA GLY A 11 10.66 -1.16 -4.35
C GLY A 11 11.05 -2.46 -5.06
N ALA A 12 10.40 -3.59 -4.78
CA ALA A 12 10.59 -4.84 -5.52
C ALA A 12 10.44 -4.63 -7.04
N ILE A 13 9.51 -3.78 -7.47
CA ILE A 13 9.29 -3.46 -8.89
C ILE A 13 10.52 -2.80 -9.57
N LEU A 14 11.40 -2.16 -8.80
CA LEU A 14 12.63 -1.53 -9.30
C LEU A 14 13.79 -2.52 -9.43
N ASN A 15 13.57 -3.79 -9.08
CA ASN A 15 14.51 -4.88 -9.29
C ASN A 15 14.18 -5.58 -10.62
N ASN A 16 15.11 -5.57 -11.57
CA ASN A 16 14.90 -6.16 -12.89
C ASN A 16 14.51 -7.65 -12.82
N HIS A 17 14.97 -8.41 -11.82
CA HIS A 17 14.60 -9.82 -11.65
C HIS A 17 13.17 -10.04 -11.14
N TYR A 18 12.55 -9.00 -10.56
CA TYR A 18 11.23 -9.08 -9.94
C TYR A 18 10.17 -8.27 -10.68
N LYS A 19 10.58 -7.24 -11.44
CA LYS A 19 9.69 -6.26 -12.06
C LYS A 19 8.49 -6.89 -12.76
N GLU A 20 8.72 -7.79 -13.70
CA GLU A 20 7.65 -8.45 -14.47
C GLU A 20 6.66 -9.20 -13.56
N LYS A 21 7.18 -9.99 -12.61
CA LYS A 21 6.36 -10.74 -11.65
C LYS A 21 5.58 -9.84 -10.70
N VAL A 22 6.14 -8.68 -10.34
CA VAL A 22 5.44 -7.66 -9.54
C VAL A 22 4.31 -7.03 -10.37
N GLU A 23 4.55 -6.73 -11.65
CA GLU A 23 3.53 -6.20 -12.56
C GLU A 23 2.38 -7.20 -12.79
N GLU A 24 2.67 -8.49 -12.92
CA GLU A 24 1.68 -9.57 -12.95
C GLU A 24 0.88 -9.66 -11.65
N SER A 25 1.56 -9.57 -10.50
CA SER A 25 0.92 -9.58 -9.18
C SER A 25 -0.06 -8.42 -9.03
N ILE A 26 0.30 -7.22 -9.49
CA ILE A 26 -0.59 -6.05 -9.47
C ILE A 26 -1.86 -6.31 -10.29
N LYS A 27 -1.74 -6.86 -11.51
CA LYS A 27 -2.90 -7.16 -12.38
C LYS A 27 -3.85 -8.18 -11.76
N ASP A 28 -3.29 -9.22 -11.11
CA ASP A 28 -4.09 -10.22 -10.42
C ASP A 28 -4.80 -9.64 -9.19
N ILE A 29 -4.08 -8.88 -8.37
CA ILE A 29 -4.60 -8.28 -7.14
C ILE A 29 -5.65 -7.21 -7.42
N ASP A 30 -5.53 -6.47 -8.52
CA ASP A 30 -6.52 -5.47 -8.93
C ASP A 30 -7.91 -6.06 -9.20
N ARG A 31 -8.00 -7.38 -9.45
CA ARG A 31 -9.25 -8.12 -9.64
C ARG A 31 -9.84 -8.67 -8.34
N ARG A 32 -9.11 -8.62 -7.22
CA ARG A 32 -9.53 -9.15 -5.93
C ARG A 32 -10.39 -8.13 -5.17
N ASN A 33 -11.23 -8.63 -4.27
CA ASN A 33 -12.04 -7.78 -3.40
C ASN A 33 -11.15 -7.04 -2.39
N ILE A 34 -11.54 -5.80 -2.03
CA ILE A 34 -10.90 -5.01 -0.97
C ILE A 34 -11.66 -5.23 0.34
N ASP A 35 -11.54 -6.43 0.90
CA ASP A 35 -12.35 -6.90 2.04
C ASP A 35 -11.53 -7.39 3.24
N LYS A 36 -10.22 -7.63 3.06
CA LYS A 36 -9.36 -8.11 4.14
C LYS A 36 -9.08 -6.97 5.12
N ARG A 37 -9.50 -7.16 6.37
CA ARG A 37 -9.21 -6.25 7.48
C ARG A 37 -7.84 -6.60 8.09
N VAL A 38 -6.98 -5.61 8.23
CA VAL A 38 -5.67 -5.73 8.87
C VAL A 38 -5.50 -4.62 9.90
N LYS A 39 -5.10 -4.97 11.12
CA LYS A 39 -4.70 -3.99 12.13
C LYS A 39 -3.29 -3.52 11.81
N PHE A 40 -3.12 -2.22 11.57
CA PHE A 40 -1.85 -1.55 11.34
C PHE A 40 -1.74 -0.43 12.36
N GLU A 41 -0.81 -0.54 13.31
CA GLU A 41 -0.76 0.36 14.46
C GLU A 41 -2.12 0.45 15.18
N ASN A 42 -2.70 1.65 15.28
CA ASN A 42 -4.00 1.91 15.91
C ASN A 42 -5.15 2.05 14.90
N ILE A 43 -4.95 1.71 13.62
CA ILE A 43 -5.98 1.75 12.58
C ILE A 43 -6.27 0.34 12.02
N THR A 44 -7.52 0.11 11.62
CA THR A 44 -7.88 -1.05 10.79
C THR A 44 -7.97 -0.62 9.33
N LEU A 45 -7.19 -1.28 8.47
CA LEU A 45 -7.14 -1.05 7.03
C LEU A 45 -7.84 -2.18 6.27
N LEU A 46 -8.54 -1.82 5.20
CA LEU A 46 -9.05 -2.74 4.19
C LEU A 46 -8.03 -2.87 3.05
N ILE A 47 -7.57 -4.09 2.80
CA ILE A 47 -6.62 -4.41 1.73
C ILE A 47 -7.19 -5.55 0.86
N PRO A 48 -6.61 -5.79 -0.33
CA PRO A 48 -7.07 -6.88 -1.19
C PRO A 48 -7.00 -8.26 -0.50
N SER A 49 -7.92 -9.16 -0.85
CA SER A 49 -7.87 -10.54 -0.35
C SER A 49 -6.54 -11.22 -0.70
N ASN A 50 -6.09 -12.14 0.17
CA ASN A 50 -4.81 -12.86 0.04
C ASN A 50 -3.57 -11.93 -0.07
N THR A 51 -3.59 -10.80 0.64
CA THR A 51 -2.42 -9.92 0.83
C THR A 51 -2.15 -9.69 2.32
N GLU A 52 -0.97 -9.21 2.69
CA GLU A 52 -0.65 -8.79 4.06
C GLU A 52 0.08 -7.44 4.07
N ILE A 53 0.22 -6.82 5.25
CA ILE A 53 1.05 -5.62 5.42
C ILE A 53 2.35 -6.02 6.10
N ASN A 54 3.47 -5.67 5.49
CA ASN A 54 4.78 -5.76 6.12
C ASN A 54 4.92 -4.66 7.18
N PHE A 55 4.75 -4.98 8.47
CA PHE A 55 4.77 -3.97 9.53
C PHE A 55 6.08 -3.17 9.63
N LYS A 56 7.21 -3.67 9.11
CA LYS A 56 8.48 -2.93 9.14
C LYS A 56 8.53 -1.75 8.17
N ASN A 57 7.72 -1.76 7.11
CA ASN A 57 7.77 -0.74 6.05
C ASN A 57 6.41 -0.40 5.43
N GLY A 58 5.32 -0.97 5.96
CA GLY A 58 3.95 -0.77 5.52
C GLY A 58 3.59 -1.30 4.14
N THR A 59 4.50 -2.02 3.46
CA THR A 59 4.26 -2.53 2.10
C THR A 59 3.16 -3.58 2.09
N ILE A 60 2.26 -3.51 1.11
CA ILE A 60 1.32 -4.60 0.83
C ILE A 60 2.06 -5.73 0.11
N ILE A 61 2.05 -6.94 0.67
CA ILE A 61 2.67 -8.14 0.09
C ILE A 61 1.57 -9.05 -0.45
N ASP A 62 1.75 -9.54 -1.68
CA ASP A 62 0.95 -10.64 -2.20
C ASP A 62 1.36 -11.96 -1.55
N LEU A 63 0.46 -12.60 -0.79
CA LEU A 63 0.78 -13.84 -0.08
C LEU A 63 1.06 -15.02 -1.02
N ARG A 64 0.50 -14.99 -2.23
CA ARG A 64 0.71 -16.06 -3.22
C ARG A 64 2.14 -16.08 -3.76
N THR A 65 2.72 -14.90 -3.99
CA THR A 65 4.02 -14.77 -4.65
C THR A 65 5.15 -14.31 -3.72
N GLY A 66 4.79 -13.67 -2.60
CA GLY A 66 5.68 -12.99 -1.67
C GLY A 66 6.22 -11.66 -2.17
N TYR A 67 5.68 -11.11 -3.27
CA TYR A 67 6.12 -9.82 -3.81
C TYR A 67 5.46 -8.64 -3.11
N GLY A 68 6.27 -7.65 -2.76
CA GLY A 68 5.82 -6.34 -2.31
C GLY A 68 5.29 -5.53 -3.47
N LEU A 69 4.08 -5.01 -3.34
CA LEU A 69 3.49 -4.08 -4.29
C LEU A 69 4.07 -2.69 -4.08
N PRO A 70 4.12 -1.82 -5.11
CA PRO A 70 4.54 -0.44 -4.97
C PRO A 70 3.45 0.43 -4.32
N ILE A 71 2.90 -0.04 -3.20
CA ILE A 71 1.91 0.60 -2.33
C ILE A 71 2.33 0.33 -0.88
N TYR A 72 2.35 1.36 -0.05
CA TYR A 72 2.66 1.22 1.36
C TYR A 72 1.89 2.21 2.24
N PHE A 73 1.69 1.81 3.49
CA PHE A 73 1.11 2.64 4.54
C PHE A 73 2.18 3.13 5.50
N VAL A 74 1.96 4.28 6.11
CA VAL A 74 2.86 4.81 7.13
C VAL A 74 2.06 5.64 8.14
N LYS A 75 2.43 5.56 9.40
CA LYS A 75 1.99 6.50 10.42
C LYS A 75 2.78 7.79 10.23
N ASP A 76 2.07 8.90 10.11
CA ASP A 76 2.64 10.21 9.85
C ASP A 76 2.43 11.13 11.06
N ASP A 77 3.31 12.11 11.22
CA ASP A 77 3.22 13.06 12.33
C ASP A 77 2.27 14.23 12.02
N HIS A 78 1.97 14.44 10.75
CA HIS A 78 1.16 15.56 10.28
C HIS A 78 0.38 15.21 9.02
N CYS A 79 -0.59 16.05 8.67
CA CYS A 79 -1.27 15.96 7.40
C CYS A 79 -0.48 16.65 6.27
N ASN A 80 -0.44 16.02 5.10
CA ASN A 80 0.13 16.57 3.87
C ASN A 80 -0.95 16.67 2.77
N LYS A 81 -1.12 17.84 2.15
CA LYS A 81 -2.10 18.08 1.07
C LYS A 81 -1.71 17.45 -0.28
N ILE A 82 -0.45 17.04 -0.43
CA ILE A 82 0.07 16.41 -1.65
C ILE A 82 -0.22 14.90 -1.64
N GLU A 83 -0.31 14.32 -0.44
CA GLU A 83 -0.43 12.88 -0.22
C GLU A 83 -1.82 12.49 0.28
N PHE A 84 -2.17 11.22 0.12
CA PHE A 84 -3.43 10.69 0.63
C PHE A 84 -3.28 10.36 2.12
N THR A 85 -3.95 11.13 2.96
CA THR A 85 -3.88 11.03 4.42
C THR A 85 -5.24 10.74 5.03
N LYS A 86 -5.23 10.20 6.25
CA LYS A 86 -6.40 9.94 7.08
C LYS A 86 -6.05 10.17 8.54
N LYS A 87 -6.87 10.95 9.24
CA LYS A 87 -6.75 11.16 10.69
C LYS A 87 -7.64 10.18 11.43
N VAL A 88 -7.10 9.45 12.39
CA VAL A 88 -7.84 8.54 13.29
C VAL A 88 -7.33 8.76 14.70
N ASN A 89 -8.23 9.11 15.63
CA ASN A 89 -7.90 9.32 17.05
C ASN A 89 -6.73 10.29 17.29
N GLY A 90 -6.63 11.35 16.48
CA GLY A 90 -5.56 12.34 16.59
C GLY A 90 -4.25 11.96 15.88
N GLU A 91 -4.12 10.73 15.41
CA GLU A 91 -2.95 10.25 14.66
C GLU A 91 -3.19 10.36 13.15
N TYR A 92 -2.16 10.70 12.38
CA TYR A 92 -2.21 10.72 10.93
C TYR A 92 -1.65 9.41 10.36
N TYR A 93 -2.32 8.94 9.32
CA TYR A 93 -1.90 7.81 8.52
C TYR A 93 -1.86 8.26 7.07
N ARG A 94 -0.92 7.70 6.32
CA ARG A 94 -0.75 7.98 4.90
C ARG A 94 -0.67 6.70 4.10
N ILE A 95 -1.17 6.76 2.87
CA ILE A 95 -0.94 5.76 1.82
C ILE A 95 -0.21 6.41 0.65
N SER A 96 0.87 5.76 0.22
CA SER A 96 1.67 6.19 -0.93
C SER A 96 1.88 5.04 -1.90
N TYR A 97 1.97 5.39 -3.18
CA TYR A 97 2.17 4.44 -4.27
C TYR A 97 2.90 5.10 -5.44
N TYR A 98 3.49 4.29 -6.31
CA TYR A 98 4.16 4.77 -7.53
C TYR A 98 4.05 3.77 -8.68
N GLY A 99 4.12 4.30 -9.90
CA GLY A 99 3.92 3.55 -11.14
C GLY A 99 2.48 3.67 -11.66
N ALA A 100 2.33 3.91 -12.96
CA ALA A 100 1.00 4.08 -13.58
C ALA A 100 0.16 2.79 -13.50
N ASN A 101 0.81 1.63 -13.57
CA ASN A 101 0.20 0.31 -13.53
C ASN A 101 -0.48 -0.02 -12.19
N VAL A 102 -0.08 0.61 -11.08
CA VAL A 102 -0.69 0.36 -9.76
C VAL A 102 -1.81 1.33 -9.41
N ASN A 103 -2.02 2.37 -10.23
CA ASN A 103 -2.91 3.48 -9.90
C ASN A 103 -4.35 3.01 -9.63
N ASN A 104 -4.90 2.11 -10.45
CA ASN A 104 -6.26 1.61 -10.25
C ASN A 104 -6.44 0.92 -8.90
N LEU A 105 -5.52 -0.01 -8.58
CA LEU A 105 -5.50 -0.73 -7.32
C LEU A 105 -5.33 0.22 -6.12
N ALA A 106 -4.38 1.15 -6.20
CA ALA A 106 -4.15 2.13 -5.15
C ALA A 106 -5.40 2.99 -4.89
N GLN A 107 -6.07 3.45 -5.95
CA GLN A 107 -7.29 4.26 -5.83
C GLN A 107 -8.45 3.47 -5.21
N LYS A 108 -8.60 2.18 -5.51
CA LYS A 108 -9.58 1.31 -4.84
C LYS A 108 -9.32 1.23 -3.34
N ILE A 109 -8.06 1.00 -2.94
CA ILE A 109 -7.66 0.92 -1.53
C ILE A 109 -7.86 2.27 -0.82
N ILE A 110 -7.45 3.38 -1.43
CA ILE A 110 -7.63 4.75 -0.91
C ILE A 110 -9.10 5.00 -0.59
N ARG A 111 -10.00 4.73 -1.55
CA ARG A 111 -11.44 4.94 -1.41
C ARG A 111 -12.04 4.04 -0.35
N ALA A 112 -11.73 2.74 -0.36
CA ALA A 112 -12.23 1.78 0.63
C ALA A 112 -11.85 2.16 2.07
N ASN A 113 -10.72 2.85 2.25
CA ASN A 113 -10.24 3.25 3.56
C ASN A 113 -10.55 4.72 3.92
N GLY A 114 -11.08 5.53 3.00
CA GLY A 114 -11.38 6.94 3.24
C GLY A 114 -10.14 7.84 3.39
N PHE A 115 -9.04 7.51 2.71
CA PHE A 115 -7.91 8.45 2.61
C PHE A 115 -8.24 9.58 1.64
N THR A 116 -7.81 10.80 1.94
CA THR A 116 -8.09 11.99 1.14
C THR A 116 -6.83 12.85 0.98
N LYS A 117 -6.80 13.72 -0.04
CA LYS A 117 -5.73 14.73 -0.20
C LYS A 117 -6.01 16.03 0.57
N THR A 118 -6.95 16.00 1.51
CA THR A 118 -7.37 17.18 2.26
C THR A 118 -6.94 17.08 3.71
N CYS A 119 -6.28 18.13 4.19
CA CYS A 119 -5.99 18.31 5.61
C CYS A 119 -7.15 19.01 6.30
N SER A 120 -8.28 18.31 6.36
CA SER A 120 -9.43 18.75 7.15
C SER A 120 -9.18 18.39 8.63
N LYS A 121 -9.53 19.32 9.53
CA LYS A 121 -9.22 19.28 10.97
C LYS A 121 -9.86 18.10 11.70
#